data_AF-B7Q8B9-F1
#
_entry.id   AF-B7Q8B9-F1
#
_cell.length_a   1.000
_cell.length_b   1.000
_cell.length_c   1.000
_cell.angle_alpha   90.00
_cell.angle_beta   90.00
_cell.angle_gamma   90.00
#
_symmetry.space_group_name_H-M   'P 1'
#
loop_
_entity.id
_entity.type
_entity.pdbx_description
1 polymer ?
#
loop_
_entity_poly.entity_id
_entity_poly.type
_entity_poly.pdbx_seq_one_letter_code
_entity_poly.pdbx_strand_id
1 'polypeptide(L)'
;MVLRYLTVKTVKRAKIVVYLNLPYLCLILLLSCLAGIMVYAKYATCDPLLAKRIDTSDQVLPYFVMDALGHINGVPGVFVAGIFMASLSSVSSGVNALASVFYVDVVAVCKPGISVETGSKIMIGLGVFFGMLSIALVAVAQQLGNVLEATTAINSSIGGPLLGLFTMGMFIPHVNSKGALLGVLSSLAITLWISIGSMTAAIPYPSPPVSMDGCMSLYMNVTNTSTYMPPVKDLRPWPTNQT
;
A
#
# COMPACT_ATOMS: atom_id res chain seq x y z
N MET A 1 12.77 -7.58 -3.17
CA MET A 1 13.50 -8.12 -2.00
C MET A 1 14.54 -9.17 -2.36
N VAL A 2 14.23 -10.13 -3.25
CA VAL A 2 15.16 -11.22 -3.63
C VAL A 2 16.55 -10.74 -4.05
N LEU A 3 16.65 -9.68 -4.86
CA LEU A 3 17.93 -9.10 -5.30
C LEU A 3 18.88 -8.74 -4.13
N ARG A 4 18.34 -8.31 -2.98
CA ARG A 4 19.14 -7.98 -1.80
C ARG A 4 19.72 -9.20 -1.09
N TYR A 5 19.13 -10.37 -1.27
CA TYR A 5 19.70 -11.61 -0.72
C TYR A 5 20.88 -12.12 -1.56
N LEU A 6 20.87 -11.85 -2.87
CA LEU A 6 21.94 -12.22 -3.78
C LEU A 6 23.23 -11.40 -3.59
N THR A 7 23.13 -10.21 -2.99
CA THR A 7 24.31 -9.38 -2.66
C THR A 7 25.00 -9.81 -1.36
N VAL A 8 24.40 -10.73 -0.58
CA VAL A 8 24.99 -11.22 0.66
C VAL A 8 25.99 -12.34 0.36
N LYS A 9 27.20 -12.22 0.90
CA LYS A 9 28.33 -13.15 0.65
C LYS A 9 28.08 -14.62 1.01
N THR A 10 27.10 -14.92 1.86
CA THR A 10 26.88 -16.29 2.37
C THR A 10 25.42 -16.57 2.66
N VAL A 11 24.95 -17.76 2.29
CA VAL A 11 23.58 -18.23 2.52
C VAL A 11 23.19 -18.20 4.01
N LYS A 12 24.11 -18.55 4.92
CA LYS A 12 23.89 -18.47 6.37
C LYS A 12 23.50 -17.05 6.81
N ARG A 13 24.20 -16.03 6.29
CA ARG A 13 23.91 -14.62 6.59
C ARG A 13 22.60 -14.17 5.97
N ALA A 14 22.31 -14.60 4.74
CA ALA A 14 21.02 -14.30 4.11
C ALA A 14 19.84 -14.84 4.93
N LYS A 15 19.94 -16.07 5.46
CA LYS A 15 18.93 -16.64 6.37
C LYS A 15 18.75 -15.80 7.65
N ILE A 16 19.85 -15.39 8.28
CA ILE A 16 19.78 -14.52 9.47
C ILE A 16 19.06 -13.21 9.17
N VAL A 17 19.36 -12.57 8.03
CA VAL A 17 18.67 -11.33 7.62
C VAL A 17 17.16 -11.56 7.44
N VAL A 18 16.76 -12.68 6.83
CA VAL A 18 15.34 -13.03 6.69
C VAL A 18 14.68 -13.24 8.06
N TYR A 19 15.31 -14.00 8.95
CA TYR A 19 14.78 -14.25 10.29
C TYR A 19 14.73 -13.00 11.17
N LEU A 20 15.63 -12.03 10.98
CA LEU A 20 15.59 -10.75 11.69
C LEU A 20 14.54 -9.79 11.10
N ASN A 21 14.29 -9.87 9.79
CA ASN A 21 13.29 -9.03 9.13
C ASN A 21 11.86 -9.35 9.58
N LEU A 22 11.57 -10.62 9.88
CA LEU A 22 10.23 -11.06 10.30
C LEU A 22 9.76 -10.41 11.63
N PRO A 23 10.46 -10.52 12.77
CA PRO A 23 10.04 -9.89 14.03
C PRO A 23 10.06 -8.36 13.93
N TYR A 24 10.97 -7.79 13.14
CA TYR A 24 11.00 -6.35 12.89
C TYR A 24 9.73 -5.88 12.18
N LEU A 25 9.28 -6.60 11.14
CA LEU A 25 8.03 -6.32 10.46
C LEU A 25 6.82 -6.48 11.40
N CYS A 26 6.79 -7.55 12.20
CA CYS A 26 5.73 -7.74 13.20
C CYS A 26 5.68 -6.58 14.20
N LEU A 27 6.82 -6.12 14.70
CA LEU A 27 6.91 -5.00 15.63
C LEU A 27 6.37 -3.71 15.01
N ILE A 28 6.76 -3.39 13.77
CA ILE A 28 6.26 -2.20 13.06
C ILE A 28 4.74 -2.29 12.90
N LEU A 29 4.21 -3.43 12.45
CA LEU A 29 2.77 -3.62 12.28
C LEU A 29 2.01 -3.44 13.59
N LEU A 30 2.52 -4.00 14.69
CA LEU A 30 1.93 -3.82 16.03
C LEU A 30 1.91 -2.35 16.43
N LEU A 31 3.01 -1.62 16.24
CA LEU A 31 3.08 -0.18 16.54
C LEU A 31 2.11 0.63 15.67
N SER A 32 1.98 0.30 14.38
CA SER A 32 1.02 0.94 13.47
C SER A 32 -0.43 0.68 13.90
N CYS A 33 -0.77 -0.55 14.31
CA CYS A 33 -2.10 -0.86 14.84
C CYS A 33 -2.40 -0.09 16.13
N LEU A 34 -1.44 -0.04 17.06
CA LEU A 34 -1.57 0.73 18.31
C LEU A 34 -1.77 2.23 18.02
N ALA A 35 -1.01 2.80 17.07
CA ALA A 35 -1.20 4.18 16.65
C ALA A 35 -2.61 4.42 16.08
N GLY A 36 -3.13 3.51 15.26
CA GLY A 36 -4.50 3.57 14.74
C GLY A 36 -5.56 3.53 15.85
N ILE A 37 -5.38 2.69 16.86
CA ILE A 37 -6.27 2.61 18.02
C ILE A 37 -6.23 3.92 18.84
N MET A 38 -5.05 4.51 19.03
CA MET A 38 -4.89 5.80 19.73
C MET A 38 -5.60 6.94 19.00
N VAL A 39 -5.44 7.01 17.68
CA VAL A 39 -6.14 7.98 16.82
C VAL A 39 -7.66 7.78 16.95
N TYR A 40 -8.14 6.54 16.87
CA TYR A 40 -9.56 6.23 17.03
C TYR A 40 -10.07 6.65 18.42
N ALA A 41 -9.36 6.33 19.50
CA ALA A 41 -9.76 6.70 20.86
C ALA A 41 -9.86 8.23 21.05
N LYS A 42 -9.00 9.01 20.38
CA LYS A 42 -9.02 10.48 20.44
C LYS A 42 -10.16 11.10 19.63
N TYR A 43 -10.46 10.54 18.46
CA TYR A 43 -11.43 11.11 17.52
C TYR A 43 -12.78 10.38 17.46
N ALA A 44 -13.02 9.40 18.34
CA ALA A 44 -14.29 8.67 18.42
C ALA A 44 -15.50 9.59 18.69
N THR A 45 -15.30 10.71 19.39
CA THR A 45 -16.36 11.68 19.77
C THR A 45 -16.37 12.94 18.91
N CYS A 46 -15.34 13.18 18.12
CA CYS A 46 -15.28 14.32 17.20
C CYS A 46 -14.33 13.98 16.05
N ASP A 47 -14.90 13.57 14.92
CA ASP A 47 -14.13 13.20 13.74
C ASP A 47 -13.59 14.46 13.03
N PRO A 48 -12.26 14.62 12.89
CA PRO A 48 -11.66 15.77 12.22
C PRO A 48 -12.03 15.88 10.73
N LEU A 49 -12.41 14.76 10.09
CA LEU A 49 -12.88 14.74 8.71
C LEU A 49 -14.27 15.36 8.59
N LEU A 50 -15.21 14.95 9.45
CA LEU A 50 -16.57 15.51 9.50
C LEU A 50 -16.58 16.97 9.98
N ALA A 51 -15.64 17.33 10.87
CA ALA A 51 -15.44 18.70 11.33
C ALA A 51 -14.75 19.60 10.28
N LYS A 52 -14.47 19.11 9.06
CA LYS A 52 -13.77 19.81 7.97
C LYS A 52 -12.42 20.42 8.38
N ARG A 53 -11.72 19.76 9.30
CA ARG A 53 -10.34 20.15 9.65
C ARG A 53 -9.31 19.47 8.73
N ILE A 54 -9.74 18.48 7.96
CA ILE A 54 -8.93 17.64 7.08
C ILE A 54 -9.72 17.36 5.80
N ASP A 55 -9.03 17.32 4.65
CA ASP A 55 -9.65 17.05 3.33
C ASP A 55 -9.69 15.55 2.97
N THR A 56 -8.70 14.77 3.41
CA THR A 56 -8.57 13.34 3.07
C THR A 56 -8.27 12.46 4.27
N SER A 57 -8.73 11.20 4.24
CA SER A 57 -8.52 10.23 5.33
C SER A 57 -7.03 9.98 5.62
N ASP A 58 -6.16 10.10 4.62
CA ASP A 58 -4.71 9.87 4.76
C ASP A 58 -4.01 10.92 5.65
N GLN A 59 -4.63 12.08 5.88
CA GLN A 59 -4.07 13.17 6.67
C GLN A 59 -4.41 13.06 8.17
N VAL A 60 -5.25 12.11 8.58
CA VAL A 60 -5.70 11.95 9.97
C VAL A 60 -4.52 11.71 10.92
N LEU A 61 -3.57 10.85 10.53
CA LEU A 61 -2.42 10.52 11.38
C LEU A 61 -1.42 11.70 11.52
N PRO A 62 -1.01 12.40 10.44
CA PRO A 62 -0.25 13.65 10.57
C PRO A 62 -0.97 14.71 11.41
N TYR A 63 -2.28 14.87 11.25
CA TYR A 63 -3.07 15.81 12.03
C TYR A 63 -3.06 15.45 13.53
N PHE A 64 -3.22 14.17 13.86
CA PHE A 64 -3.11 13.68 15.24
C PHE A 64 -1.78 14.05 15.90
N VAL A 65 -0.67 13.89 15.17
CA VAL A 65 0.66 14.24 15.69
C VAL A 65 0.79 15.74 15.93
N MET A 66 0.26 16.57 15.01
CA MET A 66 0.24 18.02 15.20
C MET A 66 -0.62 18.42 16.41
N ASP A 67 -1.77 17.79 16.61
CA ASP A 67 -2.69 18.06 17.72
C ASP A 67 -2.11 17.61 19.08
N ALA A 68 -1.55 16.40 19.15
CA ALA A 68 -1.03 15.84 20.40
C ALA A 68 0.36 16.40 20.78
N LEU A 69 1.25 16.61 19.81
CA LEU A 69 2.66 16.94 20.03
C LEU A 69 3.06 18.32 19.51
N GLY A 70 2.10 19.13 19.04
CA GLY A 70 2.37 20.47 18.51
C GLY A 70 2.96 21.45 19.54
N HIS A 71 2.81 21.16 20.84
CA HIS A 71 3.45 21.93 21.90
C HIS A 71 4.98 21.73 21.97
N ILE A 72 5.51 20.65 21.38
CA ILE A 72 6.94 20.36 21.33
C ILE A 72 7.47 20.77 19.95
N ASN A 73 8.20 21.89 19.92
CA ASN A 73 8.79 22.41 18.69
C ASN A 73 9.70 21.36 18.02
N GLY A 74 9.49 21.13 16.72
CA GLY A 74 10.31 20.24 15.88
C GLY A 74 9.86 18.78 15.82
N VAL A 75 9.13 18.26 16.82
CA VAL A 75 8.69 16.84 16.83
C VAL A 75 7.77 16.50 15.66
N PRO A 76 6.73 17.29 15.34
CA PRO A 76 5.90 17.00 14.18
C PRO A 76 6.67 17.08 12.84
N GLY A 77 7.66 17.97 12.75
CA GLY A 77 8.54 18.07 11.59
C GLY A 77 9.39 16.81 11.39
N VAL A 78 9.98 16.28 12.46
CA VAL A 78 10.72 15.00 12.43
C VAL A 78 9.81 13.84 12.05
N PHE A 79 8.58 13.81 12.56
CA PHE A 79 7.60 12.79 12.20
C PHE A 79 7.28 12.77 10.71
N VAL A 80 6.93 13.93 10.14
CA VAL A 80 6.62 14.08 8.71
C VAL A 80 7.86 13.74 7.86
N ALA A 81 9.04 14.19 8.25
CA ALA A 81 10.29 13.83 7.58
C ALA A 81 10.54 12.32 7.58
N GLY A 82 10.24 11.64 8.70
CA GLY A 82 10.32 10.18 8.83
C GLY A 82 9.42 9.44 7.84
N ILE A 83 8.17 9.87 7.67
CA ILE A 83 7.24 9.30 6.70
C ILE A 83 7.77 9.45 5.28
N PHE A 84 8.24 10.65 4.91
CA PHE A 84 8.81 10.88 3.58
C PHE A 84 10.06 10.02 3.31
N MET A 85 10.95 9.88 4.29
CA MET A 85 12.12 9.01 4.17
C MET A 85 11.73 7.53 4.01
N ALA A 86 10.74 7.05 4.76
CA ALA A 86 10.25 5.67 4.65
C ALA A 86 9.65 5.39 3.26
N SER A 87 8.82 6.31 2.76
CA SER A 87 8.24 6.24 1.41
C SER A 87 9.31 6.26 0.34
N LEU A 88 10.27 7.19 0.43
CA LEU A 88 11.37 7.33 -0.54
C LEU A 88 12.26 6.09 -0.60
N SER A 89 12.53 5.45 0.55
CA SER A 89 13.30 4.20 0.60
C SER A 89 12.62 3.05 -0.16
N SER A 90 11.28 2.97 -0.04
CA SER A 90 10.47 1.98 -0.75
C SER A 90 10.45 2.25 -2.26
N VAL A 91 10.22 3.51 -2.67
CA VAL A 91 10.22 3.92 -4.07
C VAL A 91 11.58 3.67 -4.72
N SER A 92 12.68 4.08 -4.07
CA SER A 92 14.04 3.85 -4.55
C SER A 92 14.32 2.36 -4.77
N SER A 93 13.91 1.53 -3.81
CA SER A 93 14.09 0.07 -3.91
C SER A 93 13.27 -0.54 -5.04
N GLY A 94 12.05 -0.06 -5.27
CA GLY A 94 11.17 -0.49 -6.35
C GLY A 94 11.73 -0.10 -7.73
N VAL A 95 12.11 1.16 -7.92
CA VAL A 95 12.70 1.66 -9.17
C VAL A 95 14.00 0.93 -9.49
N ASN A 96 14.88 0.72 -8.51
CA ASN A 96 16.12 -0.03 -8.71
C ASN A 96 15.85 -1.50 -9.09
N ALA A 97 14.85 -2.13 -8.47
CA ALA A 97 14.45 -3.49 -8.84
C ALA A 97 13.90 -3.57 -10.26
N LEU A 98 13.04 -2.63 -10.67
CA LEU A 98 12.49 -2.55 -12.03
C LEU A 98 13.59 -2.33 -13.07
N ALA A 99 14.51 -1.39 -12.83
CA ALA A 99 15.63 -1.14 -13.72
C ALA A 99 16.53 -2.38 -13.87
N SER A 100 16.81 -3.08 -12.76
CA SER A 100 17.62 -4.30 -12.78
C SER A 100 16.93 -5.46 -13.50
N VAL A 101 15.64 -5.68 -13.24
CA VAL A 101 14.86 -6.75 -13.89
C VAL A 101 14.73 -6.49 -15.39
N PHE A 102 14.39 -5.26 -15.78
CA PHE A 102 14.30 -4.89 -17.19
C PHE A 102 15.65 -5.03 -17.92
N TYR A 103 16.74 -4.66 -17.25
CA TYR A 103 18.08 -4.84 -17.81
C TYR A 103 18.42 -6.32 -18.04
N VAL A 104 18.20 -7.18 -17.05
CA VAL A 104 18.55 -8.60 -17.14
C VAL A 104 17.62 -9.36 -18.09
N ASP A 105 16.31 -9.12 -18.01
CA ASP A 105 15.32 -9.92 -18.74
C ASP A 105 15.12 -9.47 -20.19
N VAL A 106 15.35 -8.17 -20.49
CA VAL A 106 15.13 -7.61 -21.83
C VAL A 106 16.45 -7.22 -22.49
N VAL A 107 17.23 -6.35 -21.85
CA VAL A 107 18.41 -5.75 -22.49
C VAL A 107 19.52 -6.77 -22.68
N ALA A 108 19.85 -7.54 -21.64
CA ALA A 108 20.93 -8.52 -21.67
C ALA A 108 20.63 -9.72 -22.58
N VAL A 109 19.35 -10.08 -22.73
CA VAL A 109 18.90 -11.13 -23.66
C VAL A 109 18.96 -10.65 -25.11
N CYS A 110 18.49 -9.43 -25.40
CA CYS A 110 18.47 -8.89 -26.76
C CYS A 110 19.86 -8.50 -27.29
N LYS A 111 20.77 -8.04 -26.42
CA LYS A 111 22.14 -7.66 -26.78
C LYS A 111 23.14 -8.27 -25.79
N PRO A 112 23.52 -9.54 -25.95
CA PRO A 112 24.57 -10.14 -25.14
C PRO A 112 25.93 -9.47 -25.39
N GLY A 113 26.75 -9.31 -24.35
CA GLY A 113 28.11 -8.79 -24.46
C GLY A 113 28.29 -7.27 -24.29
N ILE A 114 27.32 -6.58 -23.68
CA ILE A 114 27.47 -5.15 -23.32
C ILE A 114 28.55 -4.99 -22.24
N SER A 115 29.48 -4.05 -22.44
CA SER A 115 30.50 -3.68 -21.44
C SER A 115 29.84 -3.21 -20.13
N VAL A 116 30.47 -3.52 -18.99
CA VAL A 116 29.99 -3.15 -17.65
C VAL A 116 29.71 -1.65 -17.52
N GLU A 117 30.56 -0.81 -18.10
CA GLU A 117 30.39 0.66 -18.06
C GLU A 117 29.14 1.11 -18.80
N THR A 118 28.90 0.57 -19.99
CA THR A 118 27.72 0.86 -20.80
C THR A 118 26.46 0.30 -20.14
N GLY A 119 26.54 -0.89 -19.56
CA GLY A 119 25.44 -1.51 -18.80
C GLY A 119 25.02 -0.66 -17.60
N SER A 120 25.99 -0.12 -16.86
CA SER A 120 25.73 0.80 -15.73
C SER A 120 25.00 2.06 -16.17
N LYS A 121 25.44 2.70 -17.27
CA LYS A 121 24.75 3.88 -17.83
C LYS A 121 23.32 3.57 -18.27
N ILE A 122 23.08 2.41 -18.87
CA ILE A 122 21.73 1.96 -19.26
C ILE A 122 20.86 1.75 -18.02
N MET A 123 21.37 1.09 -16.98
CA MET A 123 20.61 0.88 -15.74
C MET A 123 20.25 2.21 -15.05
N ILE A 124 21.17 3.17 -15.02
CA ILE A 124 20.88 4.53 -14.51
C ILE A 124 19.79 5.20 -15.35
N GLY A 125 19.88 5.12 -16.68
CA GLY A 125 18.87 5.65 -17.59
C GLY A 125 17.49 5.02 -17.38
N LEU A 126 17.42 3.70 -17.20
CA LEU A 126 16.19 2.99 -16.86
C LEU A 126 15.64 3.41 -15.50
N GLY A 127 16.51 3.62 -14.51
CA GLY A 127 16.11 4.13 -13.19
C GLY A 127 15.45 5.50 -13.28
N VAL A 128 16.04 6.43 -14.04
CA VAL A 128 15.45 7.76 -14.28
C VAL A 128 14.11 7.63 -15.02
N PHE A 129 14.04 6.77 -16.05
CA PHE A 129 12.81 6.54 -16.80
C PHE A 129 11.66 6.03 -15.91
N PHE A 130 11.90 4.97 -15.12
CA PHE A 130 10.88 4.43 -14.22
C PHE A 130 10.53 5.38 -13.08
N GLY A 131 11.48 6.21 -12.62
CA GLY A 131 11.21 7.28 -11.66
C GLY A 131 10.33 8.40 -12.23
N MET A 132 10.57 8.82 -13.47
CA MET A 132 9.69 9.79 -14.15
C MET A 132 8.31 9.20 -14.44
N LEU A 133 8.25 7.93 -14.85
CA LEU A 133 7.01 7.21 -15.07
C LEU A 133 6.18 7.10 -13.78
N SER A 134 6.81 6.83 -12.64
CA SER A 134 6.09 6.77 -11.36
C SER A 134 5.49 8.11 -10.95
N ILE A 135 6.19 9.22 -11.21
CA ILE A 135 5.65 10.58 -11.02
C ILE A 135 4.45 10.83 -11.94
N ALA A 136 4.52 10.43 -13.21
CA ALA A 136 3.41 10.58 -14.15
C ALA A 136 2.17 9.78 -13.72
N LEU A 137 2.35 8.58 -13.16
CA LEU A 137 1.27 7.74 -12.64
C LEU A 137 0.56 8.34 -11.42
N VAL A 138 1.16 9.31 -10.72
CA VAL A 138 0.50 10.00 -9.60
C VAL A 138 -0.76 10.74 -10.06
N ALA A 139 -0.76 11.31 -11.27
CA ALA A 139 -1.94 12.01 -11.82
C ALA A 139 -3.14 11.07 -12.02
N VAL A 140 -2.88 9.79 -12.26
CA VAL A 140 -3.92 8.75 -12.33
C VAL A 140 -4.29 8.29 -10.92
N ALA A 141 -3.31 8.14 -10.02
CA ALA A 141 -3.51 7.78 -8.62
C ALA A 141 -4.45 8.76 -7.88
N GLN A 142 -4.38 10.06 -8.20
CA GLN A 142 -5.24 11.07 -7.59
C GLN A 142 -6.72 10.96 -7.99
N GLN A 143 -7.03 10.29 -9.10
CA GLN A 143 -8.42 10.06 -9.54
C GLN A 143 -9.02 8.79 -8.90
N LEU A 144 -8.18 7.97 -8.27
CA LEU A 144 -8.63 6.80 -7.51
C LEU A 144 -9.12 7.27 -6.14
N GLY A 145 -10.41 7.05 -5.83
CA GLY A 145 -10.99 7.50 -4.57
C GLY A 145 -10.35 6.83 -3.34
N ASN A 146 -10.27 5.50 -3.33
CA ASN A 146 -9.64 4.73 -2.25
C ASN A 146 -8.31 4.13 -2.71
N VAL A 147 -7.22 4.89 -2.52
CA VAL A 147 -5.86 4.49 -2.96
C VAL A 147 -5.36 3.25 -2.20
N LEU A 148 -5.74 3.09 -0.93
CA LEU A 148 -5.36 1.93 -0.12
C LEU A 148 -5.99 0.65 -0.66
N GLU A 149 -7.27 0.69 -1.01
CA GLU A 149 -7.99 -0.44 -1.63
C GLU A 149 -7.42 -0.76 -3.02
N ALA A 150 -7.17 0.26 -3.85
CA ALA A 150 -6.57 0.05 -5.17
C ALA A 150 -5.19 -0.62 -5.08
N THR A 151 -4.33 -0.17 -4.14
CA THR A 151 -2.98 -0.71 -3.97
C THR A 151 -2.99 -2.15 -3.46
N THR A 152 -3.85 -2.44 -2.48
CA THR A 152 -3.99 -3.80 -1.93
C THR A 152 -4.57 -4.77 -2.95
N ALA A 153 -5.53 -4.33 -3.78
CA ALA A 153 -6.08 -5.10 -4.88
C ALA A 153 -5.03 -5.45 -5.94
N ILE A 154 -4.21 -4.46 -6.36
CA ILE A 154 -3.12 -4.68 -7.32
C ILE A 154 -2.07 -5.64 -6.75
N ASN A 155 -1.63 -5.41 -5.51
CA ASN A 155 -0.61 -6.24 -4.88
C ASN A 155 -1.07 -7.69 -4.71
N SER A 156 -2.34 -7.90 -4.37
CA SER A 156 -2.91 -9.24 -4.22
C SER A 156 -3.11 -9.94 -5.57
N SER A 157 -3.57 -9.19 -6.58
CA SER A 157 -3.79 -9.70 -7.94
C SER A 157 -2.53 -10.21 -8.61
N ILE A 158 -1.40 -9.54 -8.38
CA ILE A 158 -0.11 -9.94 -8.97
C ILE A 158 0.61 -10.93 -8.03
N GLY A 159 0.57 -10.66 -6.73
CA GLY A 159 1.28 -11.44 -5.73
C GLY A 159 0.78 -12.88 -5.59
N GLY A 160 -0.53 -13.12 -5.66
CA GLY A 160 -1.14 -14.44 -5.55
C GLY A 160 -0.67 -15.41 -6.65
N PRO A 161 -0.86 -15.08 -7.94
CA PRO A 161 -0.37 -15.90 -9.07
C PRO A 161 1.13 -16.16 -9.04
N LEU A 162 1.95 -15.15 -8.72
CA LEU A 162 3.41 -15.32 -8.63
C LEU A 162 3.82 -16.24 -7.48
N LEU A 163 3.19 -16.10 -6.31
CA LEU A 163 3.42 -17.02 -5.19
C LEU A 163 3.07 -18.45 -5.61
N GLY A 164 1.91 -18.65 -6.23
CA GLY A 164 1.49 -19.95 -6.74
C GLY A 164 2.49 -20.55 -7.73
N LEU A 165 2.97 -19.75 -8.68
CA LEU A 165 3.98 -20.17 -9.67
C LEU A 165 5.28 -20.63 -9.01
N PHE A 166 5.82 -19.84 -8.07
CA PHE A 166 7.07 -20.18 -7.40
C PHE A 166 6.92 -21.40 -6.48
N THR A 167 5.82 -21.51 -5.74
CA THR A 167 5.53 -22.68 -4.90
C THR A 167 5.39 -23.94 -5.76
N MET A 168 4.64 -23.86 -6.86
CA MET A 168 4.48 -24.97 -7.80
C MET A 168 5.83 -25.41 -8.39
N GLY A 169 6.67 -24.47 -8.80
CA GLY A 169 8.02 -24.76 -9.32
C GLY A 169 8.99 -25.35 -8.28
N MET A 170 8.81 -25.06 -6.99
CA MET A 170 9.65 -25.61 -5.92
C MET A 170 9.21 -27.01 -5.47
N PHE A 171 7.91 -27.28 -5.37
CA PHE A 171 7.39 -28.49 -4.74
C PHE A 171 6.87 -29.54 -5.72
N ILE A 172 6.52 -29.19 -6.95
CA ILE A 172 5.90 -30.10 -7.92
C ILE A 172 6.85 -30.32 -9.11
N PRO A 173 7.58 -31.46 -9.15
CA PRO A 173 8.57 -31.71 -10.21
C PRO A 173 7.95 -32.05 -11.58
N HIS A 174 6.65 -32.35 -11.64
CA HIS A 174 5.94 -32.78 -12.85
C HIS A 174 5.35 -31.63 -13.67
N VAL A 175 5.68 -30.38 -13.34
CA VAL A 175 5.08 -29.19 -13.94
C VAL A 175 5.77 -28.83 -15.25
N ASN A 176 4.98 -28.72 -16.31
CA ASN A 176 5.47 -28.29 -17.62
C ASN A 176 5.37 -26.75 -17.76
N SER A 177 6.20 -26.17 -18.65
CA SER A 177 6.22 -24.72 -18.86
C SER A 177 4.92 -24.16 -19.41
N LYS A 178 4.21 -24.94 -20.25
CA LYS A 178 2.91 -24.54 -20.83
C LYS A 178 1.81 -24.46 -19.78
N GLY A 179 1.74 -25.43 -18.87
CA GLY A 179 0.79 -25.49 -17.77
C GLY A 179 1.09 -24.42 -16.73
N ALA A 180 2.37 -24.15 -16.45
CA ALA A 180 2.77 -23.02 -15.60
C ALA A 180 2.30 -21.68 -16.20
N LEU A 181 2.52 -21.45 -17.51
CA LEU A 181 2.07 -20.24 -18.19
C LEU A 181 0.54 -20.09 -18.16
N LEU A 182 -0.20 -21.14 -18.52
CA LEU A 182 -1.67 -21.11 -18.50
C LEU A 182 -2.23 -20.93 -17.07
N GLY A 183 -1.59 -21.54 -16.07
CA GLY A 183 -1.95 -21.37 -14.66
C GLY A 183 -1.77 -19.93 -14.18
N VAL A 184 -0.67 -19.28 -14.55
CA VAL A 184 -0.44 -17.85 -14.23
C VAL A 184 -1.44 -16.96 -14.94
N LEU A 185 -1.69 -17.18 -16.24
CA LEU A 185 -2.64 -16.35 -16.99
C LEU A 185 -4.08 -16.50 -16.49
N SER A 186 -4.53 -17.73 -16.22
CA SER A 186 -5.87 -17.99 -15.69
C SER A 186 -6.06 -17.46 -14.28
N SER A 187 -5.08 -17.66 -13.39
CA SER A 187 -5.13 -17.11 -12.03
C SER A 187 -5.12 -15.58 -12.04
N LEU A 188 -4.28 -14.94 -12.87
CA LEU A 188 -4.26 -13.49 -13.03
C LEU A 188 -5.61 -12.96 -13.54
N ALA A 189 -6.22 -13.62 -14.52
CA ALA A 189 -7.54 -13.23 -15.03
C ALA A 189 -8.62 -13.31 -13.94
N ILE A 190 -8.64 -14.39 -13.15
CA ILE A 190 -9.59 -14.57 -12.05
C ILE A 190 -9.36 -13.52 -10.95
N THR A 191 -8.11 -13.28 -10.55
CA THR A 191 -7.82 -12.30 -9.49
C THR A 191 -8.07 -10.86 -9.93
N LEU A 192 -7.83 -10.54 -11.21
CA LEU A 192 -8.19 -9.24 -11.77
C LEU A 192 -9.70 -9.06 -11.84
N TRP A 193 -10.44 -10.10 -12.25
CA TRP A 193 -11.91 -10.09 -12.24
C TRP A 193 -12.46 -9.82 -10.84
N ILE A 194 -11.95 -10.53 -9.83
CA ILE A 194 -12.37 -10.34 -8.44
C ILE A 194 -12.02 -8.93 -7.95
N SER A 195 -10.82 -8.42 -8.27
CA SER A 195 -10.36 -7.10 -7.83
C SER A 195 -11.12 -5.95 -8.47
N ILE A 196 -11.41 -6.02 -9.77
CA ILE A 196 -12.27 -5.03 -10.45
C ILE A 196 -13.70 -5.15 -9.92
N GLY A 197 -14.17 -6.38 -9.68
CA GLY A 197 -15.46 -6.67 -9.06
C GLY A 197 -15.59 -6.04 -7.68
N SER A 198 -14.57 -6.11 -6.82
CA SER A 198 -14.61 -5.50 -5.49
C SER A 198 -14.70 -3.97 -5.55
N MET A 199 -13.97 -3.34 -6.49
CA MET A 199 -14.01 -1.88 -6.66
C MET A 199 -15.35 -1.40 -7.23
N THR A 200 -15.98 -2.18 -8.11
CA THR A 200 -17.24 -1.81 -8.78
C THR A 200 -18.48 -2.17 -7.98
N ALA A 201 -18.44 -3.24 -7.18
CA ALA A 201 -19.56 -3.69 -6.36
C ALA A 201 -19.87 -2.76 -5.19
N ALA A 202 -19.01 -1.77 -4.91
CA ALA A 202 -19.17 -0.78 -3.84
C ALA A 202 -19.63 -1.41 -2.53
N ILE A 203 -19.00 -2.53 -2.14
CA ILE A 203 -19.35 -3.26 -0.92
C ILE A 203 -19.25 -2.25 0.24
N PRO A 204 -20.36 -1.93 0.94
CA PRO A 204 -20.31 -0.98 2.04
C PRO A 204 -19.46 -1.58 3.15
N TYR A 205 -18.24 -1.09 3.31
CA TYR A 205 -17.47 -1.34 4.53
C TYR A 205 -18.06 -0.42 5.59
N PRO A 206 -18.70 -0.95 6.65
CA PRO A 206 -19.20 -0.10 7.72
C PRO A 206 -18.00 0.60 8.34
N SER A 207 -17.96 1.93 8.23
CA SER A 207 -17.02 2.74 8.98
C SER A 207 -17.24 2.50 10.47
N PRO A 208 -16.18 2.49 11.30
CA PRO A 208 -16.33 2.44 12.75
C PRO A 208 -17.35 3.50 13.20
N PRO A 209 -18.18 3.23 14.23
CA PRO A 209 -19.10 4.24 14.74
C PRO A 209 -18.27 5.43 15.22
N VAL A 210 -18.44 6.55 14.53
CA VAL A 210 -17.86 7.85 14.89
C VAL A 210 -19.02 8.73 15.33
N SER A 211 -18.89 9.34 16.51
CA SER A 211 -19.86 10.29 17.06
C SER A 211 -19.34 11.71 16.85
N MET A 212 -20.28 12.65 16.73
CA MET A 212 -20.03 14.10 16.66
C MET A 212 -20.39 14.82 17.97
N ASP A 213 -20.79 14.07 19.00
CA ASP A 213 -21.35 14.62 20.25
C ASP A 213 -20.33 15.45 21.05
N GLY A 214 -19.03 15.26 20.80
CA GLY A 214 -17.93 15.94 21.47
C GLY A 214 -17.33 17.14 20.73
N CYS A 215 -17.83 17.52 19.55
CA CYS A 215 -17.31 18.67 18.80
C CYS A 215 -17.78 20.02 19.37
N MET A 216 -17.22 20.48 20.48
CA MET A 216 -17.43 21.84 20.99
C MET A 216 -16.45 22.82 20.33
N SER A 217 -16.91 23.58 19.32
CA SER A 217 -16.41 24.93 18.91
C SER A 217 -16.76 25.39 17.48
N LEU A 218 -17.82 24.88 16.83
CA LEU A 218 -18.34 25.48 15.58
C LEU A 218 -19.86 25.65 15.50
N TYR A 219 -20.63 25.02 16.40
CA TYR A 219 -22.10 25.09 16.35
C TYR A 219 -22.73 26.28 17.06
N MET A 220 -22.00 27.06 17.86
CA MET A 220 -22.56 28.27 18.49
C MET A 220 -22.68 29.47 17.55
N ASN A 221 -22.26 29.36 16.28
CA ASN A 221 -22.44 30.42 15.28
C ASN A 221 -23.28 30.00 14.07
N VAL A 222 -23.91 28.83 14.10
CA VAL A 222 -24.84 28.37 13.06
C VAL A 222 -26.17 28.06 13.71
N THR A 223 -27.02 29.09 13.81
CA THR A 223 -28.43 28.99 14.20
C THR A 223 -29.26 28.32 13.11
N ASN A 224 -28.89 27.11 12.69
CA ASN A 224 -29.73 26.28 11.82
C ASN A 224 -29.60 24.82 12.23
N THR A 225 -30.53 24.42 13.08
CA THR A 225 -30.87 23.05 13.45
C THR A 225 -31.03 22.22 12.19
N SER A 226 -30.00 21.47 11.83
CA SER A 226 -30.13 20.30 10.96
C SER A 226 -29.19 19.23 11.50
N THR A 227 -29.78 18.30 12.24
CA THR A 227 -29.20 16.97 12.49
C THR A 227 -28.80 16.39 11.14
N TYR A 228 -27.51 16.49 10.79
CA TYR A 228 -26.96 15.86 9.61
C TYR A 228 -26.81 14.37 9.93
N MET A 229 -27.86 13.60 9.66
CA MET A 229 -27.73 12.15 9.55
C MET A 229 -26.82 11.88 8.35
N PRO A 230 -25.71 11.12 8.48
CA PRO A 230 -24.98 10.67 7.30
C PRO A 230 -25.97 9.92 6.41
N PRO A 231 -25.92 10.10 5.08
CA PRO A 231 -26.80 9.35 4.18
C PRO A 231 -26.53 7.86 4.41
N VAL A 232 -27.52 7.17 4.98
CA VAL A 232 -27.56 5.72 5.01
C VAL A 232 -27.61 5.31 3.55
N LYS A 233 -26.46 4.97 2.95
CA LYS A 233 -26.46 4.15 1.74
C LYS A 233 -27.16 2.87 2.14
N ASP A 234 -28.32 2.62 1.53
CA ASP A 234 -29.17 1.46 1.77
C ASP A 234 -28.33 0.24 2.12
N LEU A 235 -28.28 -0.06 3.43
CA LEU A 235 -27.79 -1.34 3.91
C LEU A 235 -28.82 -2.34 3.41
N ARG A 236 -28.57 -2.94 2.25
CA ARG A 236 -29.32 -4.13 1.84
C ARG A 236 -29.21 -5.11 3.01
N PRO A 237 -30.33 -5.50 3.64
CA PRO A 237 -30.29 -6.42 4.75
C PRO A 237 -29.64 -7.72 4.26
N TRP A 238 -28.67 -8.21 5.02
CA TRP A 238 -28.17 -9.57 4.86
C TRP A 238 -29.38 -10.52 4.87
N PRO A 239 -29.50 -11.47 3.92
CA PRO A 239 -30.56 -12.47 4.00
C PRO A 239 -30.31 -13.33 5.23
N THR A 240 -31.00 -13.02 6.32
CA THR A 240 -31.22 -13.96 7.41
C THR A 240 -32.15 -15.02 6.86
N ASN A 241 -31.59 -16.16 6.47
CA ASN A 241 -32.38 -17.38 6.26
C ASN A 241 -33.16 -17.64 7.56
N GLN A 242 -34.46 -17.41 7.50
CA GLN A 242 -35.43 -18.03 8.39
C GLN A 242 -35.77 -19.41 7.82
N THR A 243 -35.82 -20.38 8.73
CA THR A 243 -36.16 -21.82 8.61
C THR A 243 -35.10 -22.74 8.03
#